data_AF-A0A7E6EKT2-F1
#
_entry.id   AF-A0A7E6EKT2-F1
#
_cell.length_a   1.000
_cell.length_b   1.000
_cell.length_c   1.000
_cell.angle_alpha   90.00
_cell.angle_beta   90.00
_cell.angle_gamma   90.00
#
_symmetry.space_group_name_H-M   'P 1'
#
loop_
_entity.id
_entity.type
_entity.pdbx_description
1 polymer ?
#
loop_
_entity_poly.entity_id
_entity_poly.type
_entity_poly.pdbx_seq_one_letter_code
_entity_poly.pdbx_strand_id
1 'polypeptide(L)'
;MSAQAEVGCSQSLAFGLDYGVNPTREPGPGSLYTRWGRTTCPTNSSLVYDGVAGGQWYDHTGGGSNLLCLPNDPIWANYTTKVEEGGHIYGSEYQLQDYDTNTIFSFANAKSLHDHNVPCAVCLTRQPAVVMTLPARTQCYAGWTAEYSGYLMANYYGHKGRHEYECVDYAPEADPAGYRNEDGAVLYFVQAACGSLP
;
A
#
# COMPACT_ATOMS: atom_id res chain seq x y z
N MET A 1 -13.07 -3.76 15.86
CA MET A 1 -12.50 -2.43 15.58
C MET A 1 -11.47 -2.58 14.47
N SER A 2 -11.57 -1.79 13.39
CA SER A 2 -10.56 -1.84 12.31
C SER A 2 -9.23 -1.28 12.82
N ALA A 3 -8.14 -1.99 12.52
CA ALA A 3 -6.80 -1.59 12.93
C ALA A 3 -6.32 -0.43 12.05
N GLN A 4 -6.04 0.71 12.68
CA GLN A 4 -5.39 1.83 11.99
C GLN A 4 -3.89 1.57 11.84
N ALA A 5 -3.30 2.17 10.81
CA ALA A 5 -1.87 2.18 10.60
C ALA A 5 -1.41 3.51 10.03
N GLU A 6 -0.14 3.79 10.24
CA GLU A 6 0.57 4.80 9.47
C GLU A 6 1.65 4.11 8.64
N VAL A 7 1.79 4.51 7.39
CA VAL A 7 2.92 4.06 6.57
C VAL A 7 3.84 5.21 6.28
N GLY A 8 5.12 4.87 6.42
CA GLY A 8 6.19 5.82 6.30
C GLY A 8 6.16 6.75 7.49
N CYS A 9 6.24 6.21 8.71
CA CYS A 9 7.03 6.97 9.67
C CYS A 9 8.43 7.02 9.04
N SER A 10 8.80 8.19 8.55
CA SER A 10 10.11 8.47 8.00
C SER A 10 10.92 9.23 9.04
N GLN A 11 12.19 8.87 9.17
CA GLN A 11 13.14 9.63 9.96
C GLN A 11 14.28 10.05 9.05
N SER A 12 14.46 11.35 8.89
CA SER A 12 15.60 11.89 8.15
C SER A 12 16.89 11.41 8.81
N LEU A 13 17.76 10.80 8.00
CA LEU A 13 19.10 10.45 8.44
C LEU A 13 19.94 11.73 8.42
N ALA A 14 19.91 12.48 9.52
CA ALA A 14 20.92 13.50 9.75
C ALA A 14 22.26 12.78 9.94
N PHE A 15 23.12 12.81 8.92
CA PHE A 15 24.52 12.42 9.09
C PHE A 15 25.08 13.31 10.21
N GLY A 16 25.49 12.68 11.32
CA GLY A 16 26.12 13.39 12.43
C GLY A 16 27.24 14.27 11.90
N LEU A 17 27.16 15.56 12.21
CA LEU A 17 28.25 16.50 11.98
C LEU A 17 29.34 16.21 13.00
N ASP A 18 30.15 15.16 12.76
CA ASP A 18 31.46 15.04 13.37
C ASP A 18 32.53 15.37 12.32
N TYR A 19 33.15 16.53 12.53
CA TYR A 19 34.41 17.07 12.00
C TYR A 19 34.88 16.62 10.60
N GLY A 20 34.65 17.49 9.60
CA GLY A 20 35.39 17.46 8.33
C GLY A 20 34.51 17.76 7.11
N VAL A 21 34.15 19.04 6.91
CA VAL A 21 33.36 19.48 5.76
C VAL A 21 34.15 19.25 4.47
N ASN A 22 33.70 18.29 3.66
CA ASN A 22 34.01 18.23 2.23
C ASN A 22 32.72 18.61 1.48
N PRO A 23 32.62 19.82 0.87
CA PRO A 23 31.35 20.42 0.46
C PRO A 23 30.76 19.86 -0.84
N THR A 24 30.97 18.58 -1.15
CA THR A 24 30.51 17.96 -2.42
C THR A 24 29.83 16.60 -2.24
N ARG A 25 29.38 16.24 -1.04
CA ARG A 25 28.54 15.04 -0.90
C ARG A 25 27.10 15.43 -1.24
N GLU A 26 26.68 15.12 -2.47
CA GLU A 26 25.26 15.12 -2.80
C GLU A 26 24.51 14.30 -1.73
N PRO A 27 23.39 14.81 -1.19
CA PRO A 27 22.55 14.00 -0.31
C PRO A 27 22.32 12.64 -0.96
N GLY A 28 22.44 11.57 -0.17
CA GLY A 28 22.16 10.22 -0.68
C GLY A 28 20.74 10.14 -1.29
N PRO A 29 20.45 9.12 -2.09
CA PRO A 29 19.10 8.93 -2.61
C PRO A 29 18.11 8.78 -1.44
N GLY A 30 16.89 9.28 -1.62
CA GLY A 30 15.79 9.03 -0.70
C GLY A 30 15.41 7.55 -0.65
N SER A 31 14.55 7.20 0.30
CA SER A 31 13.92 5.88 0.37
C SER A 31 12.61 5.82 -0.40
N LEU A 32 12.36 4.65 -1.00
CA LEU A 32 11.11 4.31 -1.68
C LEU A 32 10.09 3.76 -0.68
N TYR A 33 8.82 4.08 -0.91
CA TYR A 33 7.67 3.43 -0.27
C TYR A 33 6.48 3.39 -1.22
N THR A 34 5.55 2.49 -0.96
CA THR A 34 4.29 2.42 -1.72
C THR A 34 3.17 3.05 -0.90
N ARG A 35 2.41 3.94 -1.54
CA ARG A 35 1.16 4.48 -1.03
C ARG A 35 0.01 3.73 -1.67
N TRP A 36 -0.63 2.86 -0.91
CA TRP A 36 -1.78 2.08 -1.39
C TRP A 36 -3.07 2.89 -1.30
N GLY A 37 -3.91 2.76 -2.32
CA GLY A 37 -5.17 3.46 -2.48
C GLY A 37 -5.08 4.87 -3.05
N ARG A 38 -3.94 5.30 -3.58
CA ARG A 38 -3.75 6.63 -4.17
C ARG A 38 -2.82 6.54 -5.38
N THR A 39 -3.08 7.34 -6.40
CA THR A 39 -2.20 7.53 -7.58
C THR A 39 -1.17 8.64 -7.39
N THR A 40 -1.22 9.37 -6.27
CA THR A 40 -0.35 10.52 -6.01
C THR A 40 0.46 10.37 -4.73
N CYS A 41 1.66 10.95 -4.71
CA CYS A 41 2.51 11.01 -3.53
C CYS A 41 2.21 12.24 -2.65
N PRO A 42 2.44 12.15 -1.33
CA PRO A 42 2.42 13.30 -0.41
C PRO A 42 3.34 14.44 -0.85
N THR A 43 3.08 15.67 -0.40
CA THR A 43 3.83 16.86 -0.82
C THR A 43 5.35 16.75 -0.56
N ASN A 44 5.76 16.01 0.46
CA ASN A 44 7.15 15.84 0.86
C ASN A 44 7.88 14.66 0.18
N SER A 45 7.24 14.02 -0.80
CA SER A 45 7.82 12.99 -1.65
C SER A 45 7.54 13.28 -3.13
N SER A 46 8.24 12.59 -4.02
CA SER A 46 8.04 12.66 -5.46
C SER A 46 7.50 11.33 -5.99
N LEU A 47 6.55 11.40 -6.93
CA LEU A 47 6.05 10.22 -7.63
C LEU A 47 7.15 9.65 -8.53
N VAL A 48 7.39 8.34 -8.40
CA VAL A 48 8.21 7.58 -9.34
C VAL A 48 7.33 7.02 -10.44
N TYR A 49 6.26 6.31 -10.06
CA TYR A 49 5.18 5.88 -10.95
C TYR A 49 3.91 5.60 -10.14
N ASP A 50 2.77 5.66 -10.81
CA ASP A 50 1.48 5.19 -10.32
C ASP A 50 1.03 3.93 -11.07
N GLY A 51 0.06 3.23 -10.48
CA GLY A 51 -0.35 1.93 -10.97
C GLY A 51 -1.58 1.40 -10.27
N VAL A 52 -1.79 0.10 -10.47
CA VAL A 52 -2.83 -0.69 -9.79
C VAL A 52 -2.17 -1.77 -8.95
N ALA A 53 -2.71 -1.99 -7.75
CA ALA A 53 -2.25 -3.06 -6.89
C ALA A 53 -2.64 -4.41 -7.50
N GLY A 54 -1.71 -5.36 -7.46
CA GLY A 54 -1.93 -6.73 -7.89
C GLY A 54 -1.36 -7.73 -6.89
N GLY A 55 -1.97 -8.91 -6.84
CA GLY A 55 -1.58 -9.98 -5.92
C GLY A 55 -2.13 -11.33 -6.36
N GLN A 56 -2.13 -12.32 -5.47
CA GLN A 56 -2.69 -13.63 -5.80
C GLN A 56 -4.23 -13.63 -5.78
N TRP A 57 -4.83 -14.55 -6.53
CA TRP A 57 -6.26 -14.87 -6.38
C TRP A 57 -6.54 -15.36 -4.98
N TYR A 58 -7.63 -14.88 -4.39
CA TYR A 58 -7.94 -15.11 -2.99
C TYR A 58 -8.04 -16.61 -2.61
N ASP A 59 -8.52 -17.46 -3.53
CA ASP A 59 -8.75 -18.89 -3.28
C ASP A 59 -7.63 -19.80 -3.81
N HIS A 60 -6.52 -19.23 -4.31
CA HIS A 60 -5.32 -20.01 -4.61
C HIS A 60 -4.56 -20.38 -3.32
N THR A 61 -4.09 -21.62 -3.25
CA THR A 61 -3.27 -22.13 -2.13
C THR A 61 -1.78 -21.84 -2.28
N GLY A 62 -1.35 -21.26 -3.40
CA GLY A 62 0.06 -20.96 -3.71
C GLY A 62 0.20 -19.82 -4.70
N GLY A 63 1.42 -19.29 -4.83
CA GLY A 63 1.72 -18.07 -5.57
C GLY A 63 2.56 -17.09 -4.75
N GLY A 64 2.54 -15.82 -5.13
CA GLY A 64 3.11 -14.74 -4.32
C GLY A 64 2.17 -14.31 -3.20
N SER A 65 2.72 -13.99 -2.03
CA SER A 65 1.95 -13.54 -0.85
C SER A 65 1.96 -12.03 -0.63
N ASN A 66 2.74 -11.28 -1.41
CA ASN A 66 2.86 -9.83 -1.30
C ASN A 66 1.96 -9.13 -2.33
N LEU A 67 1.58 -7.89 -2.05
CA LEU A 67 1.01 -7.01 -3.07
C LEU A 67 2.14 -6.36 -3.88
N LEU A 68 1.85 -6.13 -5.16
CA LEU A 68 2.72 -5.46 -6.11
C LEU A 68 2.01 -4.21 -6.62
N CYS A 69 2.74 -3.10 -6.73
CA CYS A 69 2.25 -1.94 -7.46
C CYS A 69 2.62 -2.10 -8.93
N LEU A 70 1.65 -2.45 -9.77
CA LEU A 70 1.88 -2.70 -11.19
C LEU A 70 1.71 -1.39 -11.98
N PRO A 71 2.70 -0.96 -12.77
CA PRO A 71 2.60 0.28 -13.52
C PRO A 71 1.47 0.21 -14.55
N ASN A 72 0.85 1.36 -14.83
CA ASN A 72 -0.22 1.48 -15.83
C ASN A 72 0.27 1.30 -17.28
N ASP A 73 1.59 1.34 -17.50
CA ASP A 73 2.27 1.20 -18.80
C ASP A 73 3.25 0.01 -18.84
N PRO A 74 2.77 -1.24 -18.68
CA PRO A 74 3.64 -2.40 -18.60
C PRO A 74 4.41 -2.66 -19.91
N ILE A 75 5.71 -2.90 -19.80
CA ILE A 75 6.56 -3.37 -20.90
C ILE A 75 6.78 -4.88 -20.74
N TRP A 76 6.26 -5.65 -21.69
CA TRP A 76 6.38 -7.11 -21.68
C TRP A 76 7.66 -7.56 -22.38
N ALA A 77 8.35 -8.53 -21.78
CA ALA A 77 9.41 -9.29 -22.46
C ALA A 77 8.79 -10.34 -23.40
N ASN A 78 9.47 -11.47 -23.64
CA ASN A 78 8.85 -12.58 -24.38
C ASN A 78 7.74 -13.22 -23.53
N TYR A 79 6.53 -13.30 -24.08
CA TYR A 79 5.37 -13.91 -23.42
C TYR A 79 4.61 -14.86 -24.36
N THR A 80 3.86 -15.79 -23.77
CA THR A 80 2.86 -16.59 -24.47
C THR A 80 1.47 -16.08 -24.09
N THR A 81 0.47 -16.33 -24.94
CA THR A 81 -0.93 -16.01 -24.65
C THR A 81 -1.68 -17.18 -24.02
N LYS A 82 -0.97 -18.24 -23.63
CA LYS A 82 -1.55 -19.42 -22.99
C LYS A 82 -1.50 -19.24 -21.49
N VAL A 83 -2.54 -19.72 -20.81
CA VAL A 83 -2.51 -19.86 -19.35
C VAL A 83 -1.64 -21.07 -19.03
N GLU A 84 -0.53 -20.84 -18.32
CA GLU A 84 0.38 -21.90 -17.89
C GLU A 84 0.26 -22.15 -16.39
N GLU A 85 0.73 -23.31 -15.91
CA GLU A 85 0.65 -23.75 -14.51
C GLU A 85 1.69 -23.03 -13.61
N GLY A 86 1.66 -21.70 -13.63
CA GLY A 86 2.58 -20.83 -12.90
C GLY A 86 1.90 -20.02 -11.80
N GLY A 87 2.69 -19.13 -11.17
CA GLY A 87 2.13 -18.10 -10.30
C GLY A 87 1.38 -17.06 -11.13
N HIS A 88 0.19 -16.67 -10.66
CA HIS A 88 -0.65 -15.67 -11.31
C HIS A 88 -0.73 -14.40 -10.47
N ILE A 89 -0.76 -13.25 -11.14
CA ILE A 89 -1.02 -11.94 -10.54
C ILE A 89 -2.37 -11.45 -11.07
N TYR A 90 -3.26 -11.09 -10.16
CA TYR A 90 -4.60 -10.56 -10.40
C TYR A 90 -4.67 -9.13 -9.89
N GLY A 91 -5.58 -8.33 -10.46
CA GLY A 91 -5.91 -7.01 -9.91
C GLY A 91 -6.42 -7.13 -8.47
N SER A 92 -6.14 -6.11 -7.66
CA SER A 92 -6.57 -6.07 -6.26
C SER A 92 -7.81 -5.22 -6.09
N GLU A 93 -8.75 -5.66 -5.26
CA GLU A 93 -10.05 -5.00 -5.08
C GLU A 93 -10.33 -4.67 -3.62
N TYR A 94 -11.05 -3.57 -3.40
CA TYR A 94 -11.63 -3.27 -2.09
C TYR A 94 -12.87 -4.14 -1.82
N GLN A 95 -12.82 -4.91 -0.74
CA GLN A 95 -13.95 -5.70 -0.27
C GLN A 95 -14.54 -5.06 0.99
N LEU A 96 -15.57 -4.23 0.79
CA LEU A 96 -16.14 -3.33 1.81
C LEU A 96 -17.63 -3.55 2.11
N GLN A 97 -18.30 -4.48 1.41
CA GLN A 97 -19.74 -4.73 1.57
C GLN A 97 -20.15 -5.19 2.97
N ASP A 98 -19.26 -5.86 3.70
CA ASP A 98 -19.59 -6.53 4.97
C ASP A 98 -19.49 -5.60 6.18
N TYR A 99 -19.27 -4.30 5.99
CA TYR A 99 -19.24 -3.35 7.09
C TYR A 99 -20.12 -2.14 6.81
N ASP A 100 -20.61 -1.52 7.89
CA ASP A 100 -21.21 -0.18 7.89
C ASP A 100 -20.14 0.90 7.57
N THR A 101 -19.39 0.69 6.47
CA THR A 101 -18.09 1.28 6.11
C THR A 101 -18.14 2.73 5.67
N ASN A 102 -19.33 3.29 5.46
CA ASN A 102 -19.50 4.68 5.01
C ASN A 102 -18.86 5.73 5.96
N THR A 103 -18.27 5.31 7.09
CA THR A 103 -17.58 6.17 8.05
C THR A 103 -16.09 5.87 8.26
N ILE A 104 -15.53 4.75 7.77
CA ILE A 104 -14.14 4.37 8.10
C ILE A 104 -13.17 5.06 7.14
N PHE A 105 -13.29 4.79 5.85
CA PHE A 105 -12.58 5.56 4.84
C PHE A 105 -13.27 6.91 4.60
N SER A 106 -12.47 7.89 4.23
CA SER A 106 -12.96 9.14 3.67
C SER A 106 -13.36 8.93 2.22
N PHE A 107 -14.60 9.25 1.89
CA PHE A 107 -15.13 9.25 0.52
C PHE A 107 -14.90 10.60 -0.19
N ALA A 108 -13.90 11.36 0.24
CA ALA A 108 -13.54 12.64 -0.41
C ALA A 108 -13.10 12.45 -1.87
N ASN A 109 -12.57 11.27 -2.22
CA ASN A 109 -11.97 11.00 -3.54
C ASN A 109 -12.71 9.93 -4.35
N ALA A 110 -13.75 9.30 -3.79
CA ALA A 110 -14.51 8.25 -4.46
C ALA A 110 -15.96 8.22 -3.97
N LYS A 111 -16.93 7.93 -4.85
CA LYS A 111 -18.34 7.77 -4.48
C LYS A 111 -18.66 6.38 -3.91
N SER A 112 -17.93 5.38 -4.40
CA SER A 112 -17.96 3.98 -3.96
C SER A 112 -16.55 3.43 -4.16
N LEU A 113 -16.19 2.45 -3.34
CA LEU A 113 -14.89 1.79 -3.38
C LEU A 113 -15.03 0.28 -3.54
N HIS A 114 -16.10 -0.33 -3.03
CA HIS A 114 -16.31 -1.77 -3.12
C HIS A 114 -16.24 -2.25 -4.59
N ASP A 115 -15.55 -3.37 -4.80
CA ASP A 115 -15.23 -3.98 -6.10
C ASP A 115 -14.40 -3.08 -7.02
N HIS A 116 -13.90 -1.94 -6.52
CA HIS A 116 -12.98 -1.14 -7.30
C HIS A 116 -11.55 -1.61 -7.11
N ASN A 117 -10.81 -1.58 -8.22
CA ASN A 117 -9.38 -1.82 -8.20
C ASN A 117 -8.69 -0.81 -7.28
N VAL A 118 -7.68 -1.30 -6.57
CA VAL A 118 -6.91 -0.55 -5.58
C VAL A 118 -5.76 0.18 -6.29
N PRO A 119 -5.81 1.52 -6.47
CA PRO A 119 -4.68 2.24 -7.06
C PRO A 119 -3.46 2.22 -6.12
N CYS A 120 -2.28 2.46 -6.68
CA CYS A 120 -1.06 2.58 -5.90
C CYS A 120 -0.12 3.63 -6.50
N ALA A 121 0.74 4.20 -5.65
CA ALA A 121 1.79 5.11 -6.05
C ALA A 121 3.10 4.72 -5.37
N VAL A 122 4.16 4.58 -6.16
CA VAL A 122 5.52 4.42 -5.62
C VAL A 122 6.15 5.79 -5.47
N CYS A 123 6.50 6.11 -4.23
CA CYS A 123 6.96 7.43 -3.82
C CYS A 123 8.42 7.39 -3.38
N LEU A 124 9.18 8.42 -3.74
CA LEU A 124 10.54 8.65 -3.29
C LEU A 124 10.56 9.83 -2.31
N THR A 125 11.07 9.58 -1.11
CA THR A 125 11.27 10.65 -0.11
C THR A 125 12.26 11.71 -0.62
N ARG A 126 12.03 12.99 -0.30
CA ARG A 126 12.90 14.10 -0.76
C ARG A 126 14.30 14.10 -0.14
N GLN A 127 14.48 13.46 1.00
CA GLN A 127 15.74 13.39 1.74
C GLN A 127 16.04 11.92 2.09
N PRO A 128 17.33 11.56 2.34
CA PRO A 128 17.67 10.27 2.92
C PRO A 128 16.86 10.02 4.19
N ALA A 129 16.03 9.00 4.15
CA ALA A 129 15.19 8.60 5.28
C ALA A 129 15.13 7.08 5.37
N VAL A 130 14.82 6.55 6.53
CA VAL A 130 14.30 5.18 6.66
C VAL A 130 12.79 5.26 6.73
N VAL A 131 12.08 4.31 6.11
CA VAL A 131 10.61 4.27 6.10
C VAL A 131 10.13 2.95 6.70
N MET A 132 9.04 3.00 7.44
CA MET A 132 8.38 1.80 7.98
C MET A 132 6.87 1.96 8.05
N THR A 133 6.16 0.84 7.96
CA THR A 133 4.76 0.72 8.37
C THR A 133 4.69 0.60 9.89
N LEU A 134 3.98 1.52 10.54
CA LEU A 134 3.70 1.51 11.97
C LEU A 134 2.23 1.12 12.21
N PRO A 135 1.94 -0.16 12.48
CA PRO A 135 0.58 -0.63 12.75
C PRO A 135 0.09 -0.22 14.14
N ALA A 136 -1.23 -0.20 14.33
CA ALA A 136 -1.91 0.09 15.59
C ALA A 136 -1.62 1.47 16.20
N ARG A 137 -1.20 2.44 15.37
CA ARG A 137 -1.01 3.83 15.75
C ARG A 137 -1.56 4.77 14.69
N THR A 138 -1.94 5.95 15.15
CA THR A 138 -2.46 7.05 14.32
C THR A 138 -1.49 8.23 14.28
N GLN A 139 -0.33 8.05 14.91
CA GLN A 139 0.73 9.04 15.05
C GLN A 139 2.09 8.34 15.23
N CYS A 140 3.09 8.83 14.51
CA CYS A 140 4.46 8.38 14.59
C CYS A 140 5.06 8.66 15.99
N TYR A 141 6.12 7.91 16.33
CA TYR A 141 6.91 8.21 17.53
C TYR A 141 7.63 9.56 17.40
N ALA A 142 8.00 10.16 18.53
CA ALA A 142 8.77 11.40 18.54
C ALA A 142 10.04 11.26 17.67
N GLY A 143 10.29 12.25 16.80
CA GLY A 143 11.42 12.25 15.87
C GLY A 143 11.17 11.54 14.53
N TRP A 144 9.96 11.04 14.31
CA TRP A 144 9.50 10.48 13.04
C TRP A 144 8.36 11.31 12.45
N THR A 145 8.26 11.35 11.13
CA THR A 145 7.22 12.06 10.38
C THR A 145 6.40 11.10 9.55
N ALA A 146 5.08 11.24 9.53
CA ALA A 146 4.23 10.41 8.69
C ALA A 146 4.31 10.82 7.21
N GLU A 147 4.55 9.86 6.33
CA GLU A 147 4.41 9.99 4.88
C GLU A 147 2.92 9.94 4.51
N TYR A 148 2.18 8.93 5.00
CA TYR A 148 0.73 8.90 4.96
C TYR A 148 0.12 8.03 6.08
N SER A 149 -1.19 8.18 6.30
CA SER A 149 -1.94 7.43 7.31
C SER A 149 -3.16 6.76 6.70
N GLY A 150 -3.65 5.72 7.36
CA GLY A 150 -4.74 4.92 6.84
C GLY A 150 -5.13 3.74 7.73
N TYR A 151 -5.61 2.69 7.10
CA TYR A 151 -6.10 1.50 7.76
C TYR A 151 -5.36 0.28 7.26
N LEU A 152 -5.07 -0.65 8.18
CA LEU A 152 -4.57 -1.96 7.78
C LEU A 152 -5.66 -2.71 7.04
N MET A 153 -5.28 -3.21 5.88
CA MET A 153 -6.06 -4.12 5.08
C MET A 153 -5.24 -5.36 4.73
N ALA A 154 -5.92 -6.49 4.61
CA ALA A 154 -5.33 -7.77 4.25
C ALA A 154 -6.40 -8.66 3.62
N ASN A 155 -6.04 -9.88 3.23
CA ASN A 155 -7.01 -10.87 2.77
C ASN A 155 -8.01 -11.26 3.88
N TYR A 156 -9.20 -11.72 3.49
CA TYR A 156 -10.18 -12.27 4.43
C TYR A 156 -9.63 -13.55 5.08
N TYR A 157 -9.83 -13.69 6.39
CA TYR A 157 -9.23 -14.78 7.17
C TYR A 157 -9.66 -16.19 6.73
N GLY A 158 -10.78 -16.32 6.00
CA GLY A 158 -11.29 -17.59 5.48
C GLY A 158 -10.74 -17.97 4.10
N HIS A 159 -10.00 -17.09 3.44
CA HIS A 159 -9.41 -17.34 2.12
C HIS A 159 -8.14 -18.20 2.21
N LYS A 160 -7.87 -18.97 1.15
CA LYS A 160 -6.72 -19.92 1.12
C LYS A 160 -5.38 -19.21 0.94
N GLY A 161 -5.38 -18.08 0.24
CA GLY A 161 -4.22 -17.23 0.02
C GLY A 161 -3.85 -16.38 1.22
N ARG A 162 -2.55 -16.10 1.41
CA ARG A 162 -2.08 -15.16 2.43
C ARG A 162 -1.58 -13.89 1.77
N HIS A 163 -2.07 -12.75 2.25
CA HIS A 163 -1.54 -11.44 1.89
C HIS A 163 -0.82 -10.81 3.08
N GLU A 164 0.13 -9.94 2.78
CA GLU A 164 0.73 -9.04 3.76
C GLU A 164 -0.31 -8.05 4.30
N TYR A 165 0.00 -7.47 5.47
CA TYR A 165 -0.79 -6.38 6.04
C TYR A 165 -0.34 -5.07 5.41
N GLU A 166 -1.20 -4.46 4.61
CA GLU A 166 -0.90 -3.20 3.93
C GLU A 166 -1.70 -2.06 4.54
N CYS A 167 -1.08 -0.89 4.68
CA CYS A 167 -1.83 0.31 5.04
C CYS A 167 -2.39 0.93 3.77
N VAL A 168 -3.71 0.95 3.66
CA VAL A 168 -4.40 1.68 2.60
C VAL A 168 -4.73 3.08 3.10
N ASP A 169 -4.43 4.09 2.30
CA ASP A 169 -4.65 5.50 2.61
C ASP A 169 -6.06 5.77 3.15
N TYR A 170 -6.16 6.67 4.14
CA TYR A 170 -7.44 6.99 4.77
C TYR A 170 -8.48 7.58 3.81
N ALA A 171 -8.06 8.18 2.70
CA ALA A 171 -8.92 8.78 1.68
C ALA A 171 -8.63 8.18 0.29
N PRO A 172 -8.92 6.88 0.10
CA PRO A 172 -8.52 6.18 -1.10
C PRO A 172 -9.28 6.66 -2.33
N GLU A 173 -8.66 6.46 -3.48
CA GLU A 173 -9.24 6.63 -4.81
C GLU A 173 -9.82 5.31 -5.29
N ALA A 174 -10.82 5.40 -6.16
CA ALA A 174 -11.32 4.27 -6.92
C ALA A 174 -10.73 4.33 -8.33
N ASP A 175 -10.09 3.26 -8.80
CA ASP A 175 -9.71 3.16 -10.21
C ASP A 175 -10.98 3.18 -11.09
N PRO A 176 -11.14 4.14 -12.03
CA PRO A 176 -12.31 4.21 -12.90
C PRO A 176 -12.49 3.00 -13.82
N ALA A 177 -11.42 2.26 -14.11
CA ALA A 177 -11.41 1.17 -15.10
C ALA A 177 -11.74 -0.21 -14.52
N GLY A 178 -11.52 -0.43 -13.23
CA GLY A 178 -11.84 -1.68 -12.55
C GLY A 178 -12.88 -1.45 -11.47
N TYR A 179 -14.15 -1.69 -11.79
CA TYR A 179 -15.30 -1.59 -10.88
C TYR A 179 -16.14 -2.88 -10.85
N ARG A 180 -15.63 -3.93 -11.50
CA ARG A 180 -16.27 -5.24 -11.58
C ARG A 180 -15.79 -6.06 -10.41
N ASN A 181 -16.67 -6.91 -9.91
CA ASN A 181 -16.26 -8.01 -9.06
C ASN A 181 -15.55 -9.06 -9.91
N GLU A 182 -14.21 -9.02 -9.90
CA GLU A 182 -13.31 -9.98 -10.52
C GLU A 182 -12.67 -10.90 -9.45
N ASP A 183 -12.85 -10.57 -8.17
CA ASP A 183 -12.42 -11.31 -6.99
C ASP A 183 -10.94 -11.72 -7.13
N GLY A 184 -10.07 -10.79 -7.50
CA GLY A 184 -8.63 -11.03 -7.67
C GLY A 184 -7.90 -11.12 -6.33
N ALA A 185 -7.02 -10.15 -6.09
CA ALA A 185 -6.32 -9.97 -4.82
C ALA A 185 -7.11 -9.05 -3.88
N VAL A 186 -7.96 -9.63 -3.05
CA VAL A 186 -8.92 -8.86 -2.26
C VAL A 186 -8.34 -8.25 -0.99
N LEU A 187 -8.80 -7.02 -0.66
CA LEU A 187 -8.45 -6.29 0.55
C LEU A 187 -9.68 -6.03 1.43
N TYR A 188 -9.62 -6.57 2.64
CA TYR A 188 -10.58 -6.43 3.72
C TYR A 188 -9.96 -5.63 4.86
N PHE A 189 -10.79 -4.91 5.64
CA PHE A 189 -10.30 -4.27 6.85
C PHE A 189 -9.76 -5.31 7.84
N VAL A 190 -8.57 -5.06 8.36
CA VAL A 190 -8.00 -5.86 9.43
C VAL A 190 -8.67 -5.47 10.74
N GLN A 191 -9.14 -6.46 11.49
CA GLN A 191 -9.71 -6.24 12.82
C GLN A 191 -8.75 -6.74 13.88
N ALA A 192 -8.50 -5.92 14.90
CA ALA A 192 -7.75 -6.35 16.07
C ALA A 192 -8.62 -7.31 16.90
N ALA A 193 -8.08 -8.49 17.20
CA ALA A 193 -8.70 -9.44 18.12
C ALA A 193 -8.27 -9.14 19.55
N CYS A 194 -9.23 -9.03 20.48
CA CYS A 194 -8.93 -8.90 21.91
C CYS A 194 -8.21 -10.16 22.41
N GLY A 195 -7.25 -10.00 23.33
CA GLY A 195 -6.47 -11.12 23.87
C GLY A 195 -5.07 -10.68 24.27
N SER A 196 -4.05 -11.34 23.71
CA SER A 196 -2.63 -11.03 24.00
C SER A 196 -2.12 -9.73 23.35
N LEU A 197 -2.96 -9.04 22.56
CA LEU A 197 -2.66 -7.68 22.10
C LEU A 197 -2.86 -6.70 23.27
N PRO A 198 -1.94 -5.74 23.46
CA PRO A 198 -1.99 -4.80 24.58
C PRO A 198 -3.20 -3.85 24.54
#